data_AF-A0A1M7H0B4-F1
#
_entry.id   AF-A0A1M7H0B4-F1
#
_cell.length_a   1.000
_cell.length_b   1.000
_cell.length_c   1.000
_cell.angle_alpha   90.00
_cell.angle_beta   90.00
_cell.angle_gamma   90.00
#
_symmetry.space_group_name_H-M   'P 1'
#
loop_
_entity.id
_entity.type
_entity.pdbx_description
1 polymer ?
#
loop_
_entity_poly.entity_id
_entity_poly.type
_entity_poly.pdbx_seq_one_letter_code
_entity_poly.pdbx_strand_id
1 'polypeptide(L)'
;MGIGFVILIHLIVIFIVSIIIAVVGSIITYFISNKQKIGRKISFAVVSPFIGLYTLYFCGIIGSSIVSEYKKVDIGIGDAWYVPLENNHQLIFIDLPKYAFIGKEDNGQLILSEVVEIEENGRLVFGKTLNNKYFSYNTKTDEVKDFNNEKELIIANSGRAIKLTNVYDFYAVKRDDIAGNWFIAVGILSLIISITVLYILKLIMAI
;
A
#
# COMPACT_ATOMS: atom_id res chain seq x y z
N MET A 1 0.86 -14.25 1.48
CA MET A 1 1.03 -14.42 0.03
C MET A 1 1.97 -13.38 -0.54
N GLY A 2 3.08 -13.81 -1.15
CA GLY A 2 4.06 -12.89 -1.74
C GLY A 2 3.47 -12.01 -2.86
N ILE A 3 4.08 -10.85 -3.05
CA ILE A 3 3.61 -9.79 -3.96
C ILE A 3 3.34 -10.29 -5.39
N GLY A 4 4.15 -11.21 -5.92
CA GLY A 4 3.97 -11.78 -7.27
C GLY A 4 2.66 -12.57 -7.43
N PHE A 5 2.23 -13.29 -6.39
CA PHE A 5 0.97 -14.03 -6.41
C PHE A 5 -0.23 -13.08 -6.38
N VAL A 6 -0.14 -12.01 -5.58
CA VAL A 6 -1.18 -10.97 -5.50
C VAL A 6 -1.32 -10.26 -6.85
N ILE A 7 -0.19 -9.91 -7.49
CA ILE A 7 -0.19 -9.33 -8.84
C ILE A 7 -0.86 -10.26 -9.85
N LEU A 8 -0.58 -11.57 -9.80
CA LEU A 8 -1.21 -12.54 -10.70
C LEU A 8 -2.74 -12.56 -10.52
N ILE A 9 -3.23 -12.56 -9.28
CA ILE A 9 -4.67 -12.48 -8.99
C ILE A 9 -5.27 -11.19 -9.56
N HIS A 10 -4.62 -10.04 -9.33
CA HIS A 10 -5.09 -8.77 -9.90
C HIS A 10 -5.17 -8.81 -11.42
N LEU A 11 -4.17 -9.40 -12.10
CA LEU A 11 -4.17 -9.53 -13.57
C LEU A 11 -5.31 -10.40 -14.08
N ILE A 12 -5.68 -11.47 -13.36
CA ILE A 12 -6.84 -12.31 -13.67
C ILE A 12 -8.14 -11.53 -13.48
N VAL A 13 -8.28 -10.79 -12.37
CA VAL A 13 -9.45 -9.97 -12.10
C VAL A 13 -9.62 -8.89 -13.17
N ILE A 14 -8.54 -8.19 -13.52
CA ILE A 14 -8.53 -7.18 -14.59
C ILE A 14 -8.91 -7.80 -15.93
N PHE A 15 -8.43 -9.00 -16.25
CA PHE A 15 -8.79 -9.71 -17.46
C PHE A 15 -10.30 -9.99 -17.53
N ILE A 16 -10.89 -10.51 -16.46
CA ILE A 16 -12.33 -10.82 -16.37
C ILE A 16 -13.15 -9.53 -16.51
N VAL A 17 -12.79 -8.47 -15.78
CA VAL A 17 -13.46 -7.17 -15.87
C VAL A 17 -13.34 -6.59 -17.28
N SER A 18 -12.18 -6.71 -17.92
CA SER A 18 -11.97 -6.26 -19.30
C SER A 18 -12.88 -7.01 -20.29
N ILE A 19 -13.05 -8.32 -20.13
CA ILE A 19 -13.99 -9.12 -20.94
C ILE A 19 -15.42 -8.60 -20.78
N ILE A 20 -15.87 -8.37 -19.54
CA ILE A 20 -17.25 -7.92 -19.28
C ILE A 20 -17.48 -6.56 -19.95
N ILE A 21 -16.56 -5.61 -19.77
CA ILE A 21 -16.65 -4.28 -20.40
C ILE A 21 -16.58 -4.39 -21.92
N ALA A 22 -15.72 -5.25 -22.46
CA ALA A 22 -15.58 -5.47 -23.90
C ALA A 22 -16.88 -6.00 -24.54
N VAL A 23 -17.53 -6.97 -23.91
CA VAL A 23 -18.80 -7.55 -24.37
C VAL A 23 -19.90 -6.49 -24.34
N VAL A 24 -20.09 -5.83 -23.20
CA VAL A 24 -21.12 -4.79 -23.03
C VAL A 24 -20.87 -3.63 -23.99
N GLY A 25 -19.64 -3.14 -24.05
CA GLY A 25 -19.24 -2.04 -24.93
C GLY A 25 -19.42 -2.37 -26.41
N SER A 26 -19.15 -3.61 -26.82
CA SER A 26 -19.36 -4.06 -28.21
C SER A 26 -20.84 -4.11 -28.58
N ILE A 27 -21.70 -4.61 -27.68
CA ILE A 27 -23.15 -4.64 -27.89
C ILE A 27 -23.69 -3.21 -28.04
N ILE A 28 -23.34 -2.33 -27.11
CA ILE A 28 -23.74 -0.91 -27.15
C ILE A 28 -23.26 -0.26 -28.46
N THR A 29 -22.00 -0.49 -28.82
CA THR A 29 -21.41 0.06 -30.05
C THR A 29 -22.16 -0.42 -31.30
N TYR A 30 -22.55 -1.70 -31.36
CA TYR A 30 -23.29 -2.27 -32.48
C TYR A 30 -24.66 -1.61 -32.70
N PHE A 31 -25.38 -1.31 -31.61
CA PHE A 31 -26.72 -0.72 -31.67
C PHE A 31 -26.73 0.79 -31.85
N ILE A 32 -25.78 1.52 -31.26
CA ILE A 32 -25.79 3.00 -31.24
C ILE A 32 -24.98 3.60 -32.39
N SER A 33 -23.91 2.93 -32.86
CA SER A 33 -23.03 3.53 -33.86
C SER A 33 -23.60 3.46 -35.27
N ASN A 34 -23.31 4.49 -36.07
CA ASN A 34 -23.54 4.43 -37.50
C ASN A 34 -22.80 3.24 -38.14
N LYS A 35 -23.32 2.74 -39.25
CA LYS A 35 -22.73 1.57 -39.94
C LYS A 35 -21.38 1.86 -40.58
N GLN A 36 -20.99 3.13 -40.69
CA GLN A 36 -19.68 3.53 -41.20
C GLN A 36 -18.57 3.10 -40.23
N LYS A 37 -17.62 2.30 -40.73
CA LYS A 37 -16.50 1.76 -39.95
C LYS A 37 -16.93 0.96 -38.70
N ILE A 38 -18.13 0.38 -38.70
CA ILE A 38 -18.68 -0.35 -37.54
C ILE A 38 -17.77 -1.48 -37.06
N GLY A 39 -17.12 -2.20 -37.98
CA GLY A 39 -16.14 -3.24 -37.63
C GLY A 39 -14.98 -2.69 -36.81
N ARG A 40 -14.42 -1.53 -37.20
CA ARG A 40 -13.33 -0.89 -36.45
C ARG A 40 -13.80 -0.40 -35.08
N LYS A 41 -15.00 0.17 -35.00
CA LYS A 41 -15.61 0.63 -33.74
C LYS A 41 -15.81 -0.52 -32.76
N ILE A 42 -16.30 -1.66 -33.23
CA ILE A 42 -16.45 -2.87 -32.41
C ILE A 42 -15.07 -3.39 -31.99
N SER A 43 -14.10 -3.46 -32.91
CA SER A 43 -12.73 -3.85 -32.54
C SER A 43 -12.14 -2.94 -31.47
N PHE A 44 -12.37 -1.62 -31.54
CA PHE A 44 -11.94 -0.68 -30.50
C PHE A 44 -12.66 -0.98 -29.18
N ALA A 45 -13.98 -1.18 -29.18
CA ALA A 45 -14.74 -1.51 -27.98
C ALA A 45 -14.31 -2.85 -27.33
N VAL A 46 -13.84 -3.81 -28.13
CA VAL A 46 -13.28 -5.07 -27.64
C VAL A 46 -11.90 -4.87 -27.01
N VAL A 47 -11.02 -4.11 -27.67
CA VAL A 47 -9.60 -4.00 -27.29
C VAL A 47 -9.36 -2.93 -26.21
N SER A 48 -10.12 -1.84 -26.23
CA SER A 48 -9.90 -0.70 -25.35
C SER A 48 -9.97 -1.02 -23.85
N PRO A 49 -10.86 -1.90 -23.34
CA PRO A 49 -10.90 -2.20 -21.91
C PRO A 49 -9.61 -2.88 -21.43
N PHE A 50 -9.07 -3.81 -22.23
CA PHE A 50 -7.81 -4.50 -21.90
C PHE A 50 -6.66 -3.50 -21.87
N ILE A 51 -6.47 -2.72 -22.93
CA ILE A 51 -5.37 -1.76 -22.99
C ILE A 51 -5.51 -0.73 -21.88
N GLY A 52 -6.70 -0.15 -21.70
CA GLY A 52 -6.94 0.88 -20.70
C GLY A 52 -6.70 0.41 -19.26
N LEU A 53 -7.26 -0.74 -18.88
CA LEU A 53 -7.14 -1.26 -17.52
C LEU A 53 -5.74 -1.80 -17.22
N TYR A 54 -5.09 -2.50 -18.16
CA TYR A 54 -3.70 -2.94 -17.95
C TYR A 54 -2.75 -1.75 -17.89
N THR A 55 -2.89 -0.73 -18.76
CA THR A 55 -2.07 0.48 -18.66
C THR A 55 -2.29 1.18 -17.31
N LEU A 56 -3.54 1.36 -16.89
CA LEU A 56 -3.86 1.97 -15.59
C LEU A 56 -3.19 1.20 -14.44
N TYR A 57 -3.30 -0.13 -14.46
CA TYR A 57 -2.76 -0.99 -13.41
C TYR A 57 -1.23 -0.96 -13.35
N PHE A 58 -0.54 -1.16 -14.48
CA PHE A 58 0.93 -1.18 -14.51
C PHE A 58 1.52 0.18 -14.19
N CYS A 59 0.96 1.27 -14.73
CA CYS A 59 1.38 2.62 -14.34
C CYS A 59 1.16 2.87 -12.84
N GLY A 60 0.03 2.41 -12.29
CA GLY A 60 -0.29 2.54 -10.88
C GLY A 60 0.70 1.82 -9.98
N ILE A 61 1.01 0.56 -10.29
CA ILE A 61 2.01 -0.21 -9.53
C ILE A 61 3.39 0.42 -9.64
N ILE A 62 3.87 0.70 -10.86
CA ILE A 62 5.22 1.27 -11.05
C ILE A 62 5.35 2.60 -10.31
N GLY A 63 4.38 3.51 -10.47
CA GLY A 63 4.40 4.80 -9.80
C GLY A 63 4.34 4.66 -8.28
N SER A 64 3.51 3.74 -7.76
CA SER A 64 3.38 3.53 -6.33
C SER A 64 4.61 2.85 -5.74
N SER A 65 5.31 1.99 -6.51
CA SER A 65 6.61 1.42 -6.11
C SER A 65 7.69 2.49 -6.01
N ILE A 66 7.70 3.48 -6.91
CA ILE A 66 8.62 4.63 -6.83
C ILE A 66 8.33 5.47 -5.57
N VAL A 67 7.05 5.74 -5.28
CA VAL A 67 6.65 6.45 -4.06
C VAL A 67 7.08 5.66 -2.82
N SER A 68 6.82 4.35 -2.80
CA SER A 68 7.17 3.44 -1.71
C SER A 68 8.67 3.46 -1.41
N GLU A 69 9.51 3.36 -2.45
CA GLU A 69 10.98 3.40 -2.30
C GLU A 69 11.47 4.74 -1.77
N TYR A 70 10.94 5.85 -2.28
CA TYR A 70 11.39 7.18 -1.89
C TYR A 70 10.89 7.61 -0.51
N LYS A 71 9.67 7.20 -0.15
CA LYS A 71 9.01 7.55 1.11
C LYS A 71 9.23 6.51 2.21
N LYS A 72 9.87 5.37 1.89
CA LYS A 72 10.12 4.25 2.79
C LYS A 72 8.85 3.74 3.48
N VAL A 73 7.74 3.72 2.75
CA VAL A 73 6.45 3.19 3.20
C VAL A 73 5.99 2.10 2.27
N ASP A 74 5.31 1.09 2.80
CA ASP A 74 4.78 0.01 1.98
C ASP A 74 3.68 0.48 1.01
N ILE A 75 3.67 -0.12 -0.18
CA ILE A 75 2.68 0.11 -1.23
C ILE A 75 1.27 -0.38 -0.83
N GLY A 76 1.18 -1.32 0.12
CA GLY A 76 -0.06 -1.96 0.56
C GLY A 76 -0.42 -3.19 -0.27
N ILE A 77 0.56 -3.84 -0.91
CA ILE A 77 0.34 -5.03 -1.77
C ILE A 77 1.21 -6.17 -1.27
N GLY A 78 0.57 -7.23 -0.78
CA GLY A 78 1.25 -8.41 -0.23
C GLY A 78 0.78 -8.74 1.18
N ASP A 79 1.51 -9.64 1.81
CA ASP A 79 1.34 -10.11 3.19
C ASP A 79 2.24 -9.42 4.20
N ALA A 80 3.17 -8.59 3.72
CA ALA A 80 4.07 -7.81 4.55
C ALA A 80 3.78 -6.33 4.36
N TRP A 81 3.69 -5.60 5.46
CA TRP A 81 3.47 -4.15 5.47
C TRP A 81 4.45 -3.52 6.44
N TYR A 82 4.97 -2.33 6.12
CA TYR A 82 5.88 -1.65 7.01
C TYR A 82 5.74 -0.13 6.95
N VAL A 83 6.12 0.51 8.06
CA VAL A 83 6.33 1.95 8.17
C VAL A 83 7.65 2.22 8.88
N PRO A 84 8.38 3.26 8.49
CA PRO A 84 9.68 3.55 9.08
C PRO A 84 9.48 4.12 10.48
N LEU A 85 10.42 3.84 11.39
CA LEU A 85 10.59 4.43 12.70
C LEU A 85 11.89 5.27 12.70
N GLU A 86 12.10 6.09 13.72
CA GLU A 86 13.36 6.85 13.82
C GLU A 86 14.62 5.96 13.82
N ASN A 87 15.73 6.52 13.33
CA ASN A 87 17.07 5.91 13.33
C ASN A 87 17.17 4.58 12.54
N ASN A 88 16.57 4.49 11.35
CA ASN A 88 16.67 3.33 10.44
C ASN A 88 16.05 2.04 11.01
N HIS A 89 14.96 2.21 11.75
CA HIS A 89 14.13 1.13 12.26
C HIS A 89 12.80 1.13 11.51
N GLN A 90 12.05 0.05 11.63
CA GLN A 90 10.73 -0.06 11.02
C GLN A 90 9.80 -0.90 11.89
N LEU A 91 8.52 -0.56 11.79
CA LEU A 91 7.42 -1.37 12.28
C LEU A 91 6.93 -2.23 11.13
N ILE A 92 7.00 -3.55 11.29
CA ILE A 92 6.73 -4.53 10.25
C ILE A 92 5.56 -5.41 10.69
N PHE A 93 4.64 -5.66 9.77
CA PHE A 93 3.56 -6.61 9.91
C PHE A 93 3.77 -7.73 8.92
N ILE A 94 3.44 -8.95 9.36
CA ILE A 94 3.48 -10.14 8.52
C ILE A 94 2.20 -10.91 8.78
N ASP A 95 1.51 -11.30 7.71
CA ASP A 95 0.28 -12.09 7.66
C ASP A 95 -0.96 -11.43 8.30
N LEU A 96 -0.86 -10.93 9.53
CA LEU A 96 -1.99 -10.44 10.32
C LEU A 96 -1.73 -9.03 10.88
N PRO A 97 -2.72 -8.12 10.82
CA PRO A 97 -2.60 -6.77 11.38
C PRO A 97 -2.68 -6.74 12.92
N LYS A 98 -2.85 -7.90 13.57
CA LYS A 98 -3.09 -8.00 15.01
C LYS A 98 -1.86 -7.63 15.85
N TYR A 99 -0.68 -7.92 15.33
CA TYR A 99 0.58 -7.62 15.99
C TYR A 99 1.64 -7.29 14.95
N ALA A 100 2.64 -6.54 15.39
CA ALA A 100 3.77 -6.14 14.57
C ALA A 100 5.09 -6.57 15.22
N PHE A 101 6.13 -6.34 14.44
CA PHE A 101 7.52 -6.55 14.78
C PHE A 101 8.25 -5.22 14.66
N ILE A 102 9.17 -4.94 15.56
CA ILE A 102 10.11 -3.83 15.41
C ILE A 102 11.45 -4.44 15.00
N GLY A 103 11.99 -3.97 13.89
CA GLY A 103 13.27 -4.43 13.37
C GLY A 103 14.08 -3.31 12.74
N LYS A 104 15.35 -3.60 12.48
CA LYS A 104 16.22 -2.69 11.73
C LYS A 104 15.94 -2.79 10.23
N GLU A 105 15.97 -1.67 9.53
CA GLU A 105 15.72 -1.62 8.09
C GLU A 105 16.90 -2.19 7.27
N ASP A 106 18.14 -2.02 7.74
CA ASP A 106 19.36 -2.36 7.02
C ASP A 106 19.64 -3.88 6.92
N ASN A 107 19.46 -4.60 8.01
CA ASN A 107 19.80 -6.02 8.12
C ASN A 107 18.59 -6.91 8.44
N GLY A 108 17.40 -6.33 8.60
CA GLY A 108 16.18 -7.05 8.97
C GLY A 108 16.23 -7.69 10.36
N GLN A 109 17.17 -7.30 11.21
CA GLN A 109 17.29 -7.84 12.56
C GLN A 109 16.04 -7.50 13.36
N LEU A 110 15.39 -8.55 13.85
CA LEU A 110 14.24 -8.44 14.73
C LEU A 110 14.69 -8.02 16.13
N ILE A 111 14.06 -6.98 16.67
CA ILE A 111 14.35 -6.42 18.00
C ILE A 111 13.23 -6.77 18.97
N LEU A 112 11.99 -6.50 18.57
CA LEU A 112 10.79 -6.80 19.37
C LEU A 112 9.75 -7.50 18.50
N SER A 113 9.12 -8.52 19.06
CA SER A 113 8.03 -9.25 18.42
C SER A 113 6.71 -9.05 19.15
N GLU A 114 5.62 -9.34 18.45
CA GLU A 114 4.27 -9.40 19.02
C GLU A 114 3.81 -8.07 19.64
N VAL A 115 4.21 -6.94 19.08
CA VAL A 115 3.80 -5.60 19.52
C VAL A 115 2.34 -5.38 19.13
N VAL A 116 1.47 -5.10 20.09
CA VAL A 116 0.02 -4.90 19.88
C VAL A 116 -0.40 -3.44 20.04
N GLU A 117 0.31 -2.68 20.88
CA GLU A 117 0.11 -1.25 21.05
C GLU A 117 1.45 -0.53 21.04
N ILE A 118 1.46 0.69 20.50
CA ILE A 118 2.67 1.47 20.28
C ILE A 118 2.40 2.98 20.42
N GLU A 119 3.42 3.70 20.89
CA GLU A 119 3.60 5.14 20.72
C GLU A 119 5.06 5.39 20.30
N GLU A 120 5.26 6.25 19.32
CA GLU A 120 6.60 6.76 18.98
C GLU A 120 6.73 8.21 19.43
N ASN A 121 7.84 8.51 20.10
CA ASN A 121 8.20 9.85 20.56
C ASN A 121 9.67 10.12 20.24
N GLY A 122 9.92 10.47 18.98
CA GLY A 122 11.26 10.58 18.43
C GLY A 122 12.01 9.24 18.56
N ARG A 123 13.21 9.28 19.16
CA ARG A 123 14.05 8.08 19.35
C ARG A 123 13.50 7.03 20.32
N LEU A 124 12.46 7.35 21.09
CA LEU A 124 11.86 6.43 22.06
C LEU A 124 10.57 5.87 21.50
N VAL A 125 10.47 4.55 21.50
CA VAL A 125 9.28 3.80 21.16
C VAL A 125 8.77 3.13 22.42
N PHE A 126 7.52 3.39 22.77
CA PHE A 126 6.83 2.75 23.86
C PHE A 126 5.84 1.75 23.29
N GLY A 127 5.60 0.66 24.01
CA GLY A 127 4.58 -0.27 23.55
C GLY A 127 4.22 -1.34 24.54
N LYS A 128 3.32 -2.18 24.07
CA LYS A 128 2.81 -3.35 24.77
C LYS A 128 2.85 -4.55 23.84
N THR A 129 3.29 -5.68 24.37
CA THR A 129 3.30 -6.95 23.65
C THR A 129 2.03 -7.77 23.91
N LEU A 130 1.78 -8.79 23.08
CA LEU A 130 0.66 -9.71 23.20
C LEU A 130 0.59 -10.41 24.57
N ASN A 131 1.75 -10.58 25.22
CA ASN A 131 1.87 -11.15 26.56
C ASN A 131 1.62 -10.13 27.70
N ASN A 132 1.01 -8.97 27.40
CA ASN A 132 0.77 -7.87 28.33
C ASN A 132 2.02 -7.30 29.02
N LYS A 133 3.21 -7.50 28.44
CA LYS A 133 4.43 -6.82 28.89
C LYS A 133 4.54 -5.46 28.22
N TYR A 134 4.89 -4.46 29.00
CA TYR A 134 5.13 -3.10 28.52
C TYR A 134 6.63 -2.93 28.25
N PHE A 135 6.99 -2.11 27.27
CA PHE A 135 8.38 -1.85 26.96
C PHE A 135 8.64 -0.38 26.63
N SER A 136 9.89 0.03 26.83
CA SER A 136 10.48 1.21 26.20
C SER A 136 11.69 0.78 25.39
N TYR A 137 11.75 1.21 24.14
CA TYR A 137 12.83 0.92 23.23
C TYR A 137 13.45 2.21 22.72
N ASN A 138 14.77 2.32 22.79
CA ASN A 138 15.52 3.47 22.28
C ASN A 138 16.19 3.12 20.96
N THR A 139 15.65 3.64 19.85
CA THR A 139 16.10 3.36 18.48
C THR A 139 17.53 3.86 18.19
N LYS A 140 18.09 4.71 19.06
CA LYS A 140 19.48 5.20 18.92
C LYS A 140 20.51 4.31 19.62
N THR A 141 20.15 3.71 20.76
CA THR A 141 21.08 2.92 21.59
C THR A 141 20.81 1.42 21.54
N ASP A 142 19.75 1.00 20.84
CA ASP A 142 19.24 -0.36 20.81
C ASP A 142 18.87 -0.93 22.18
N GLU A 143 18.65 -0.08 23.18
CA GLU A 143 18.32 -0.49 24.53
C GLU A 143 16.82 -0.75 24.65
N VAL A 144 16.46 -1.97 25.09
CA VAL A 144 15.09 -2.37 25.42
C VAL A 144 14.97 -2.48 26.94
N LYS A 145 13.92 -1.89 27.51
CA LYS A 145 13.54 -2.07 28.92
C LYS A 145 12.12 -2.59 28.99
N ASP A 146 11.94 -3.65 29.76
CA ASP A 146 10.64 -4.26 30.02
C ASP A 146 10.05 -3.78 31.35
N PHE A 147 8.73 -3.67 31.39
CA PHE A 147 7.95 -3.25 32.55
C PHE A 147 6.74 -4.17 32.74
N ASN A 148 6.35 -4.40 33.99
CA ASN A 148 5.25 -5.31 34.31
C ASN A 148 3.88 -4.66 34.12
N ASN A 149 3.81 -3.34 34.20
CA ASN A 149 2.58 -2.59 34.07
C ASN A 149 2.85 -1.18 33.51
N GLU A 150 1.79 -0.54 33.02
CA GLU A 150 1.83 0.79 32.42
C GLU A 150 2.32 1.88 33.39
N LYS A 151 2.03 1.72 34.70
CA LYS A 151 2.46 2.71 35.71
C LYS A 151 3.98 2.73 35.85
N GLU A 152 4.62 1.57 35.87
CA GLU A 152 6.09 1.46 35.89
C GLU A 152 6.71 2.13 34.66
N LEU A 153 6.14 1.90 33.48
CA LEU A 153 6.57 2.53 32.22
C LEU A 153 6.48 4.07 32.30
N ILE A 154 5.36 4.61 32.80
CA ILE A 154 5.15 6.06 32.93
C ILE A 154 6.14 6.66 33.95
N ILE A 155 6.33 6.02 35.10
CA ILE A 155 7.27 6.48 36.14
C ILE A 155 8.71 6.50 35.61
N ALA A 156 9.12 5.45 34.90
CA ALA A 156 10.45 5.35 34.32
C ALA A 156 10.71 6.41 33.23
N ASN A 157 9.66 6.98 32.64
CA ASN A 157 9.73 8.00 31.59
C ASN A 157 9.26 9.39 32.08
N SER A 158 9.68 9.74 33.30
CA SER A 158 9.47 11.07 33.90
C SER A 158 8.01 11.46 34.12
N GLY A 159 7.11 10.48 34.28
CA GLY A 159 5.69 10.72 34.52
C GLY A 159 4.94 11.30 33.30
N ARG A 160 5.56 11.29 32.11
CA ARG A 160 4.89 11.71 30.88
C ARG A 160 3.72 10.77 30.60
N ALA A 161 2.57 11.35 30.25
CA ALA A 161 1.44 10.57 29.75
C ALA A 161 1.84 9.87 28.44
N ILE A 162 1.74 8.55 28.43
CA ILE A 162 1.97 7.70 27.26
C ILE A 162 0.60 7.31 26.72
N LYS A 163 0.35 7.60 25.46
CA LYS A 163 -0.88 7.26 24.73
C LYS A 163 -0.56 6.13 23.76
N LEU A 164 -0.55 4.91 24.31
CA LEU A 164 -0.45 3.71 23.49
C LEU A 164 -1.68 3.59 22.58
N THR A 165 -1.43 3.34 21.31
CA THR A 165 -2.47 3.15 20.29
C THR A 165 -2.33 1.77 19.68
N ASN A 166 -3.42 1.22 19.14
CA ASN A 166 -3.33 -0.05 18.42
C ASN A 166 -2.28 0.05 17.31
N VAL A 167 -1.46 -0.98 17.18
CA VAL A 167 -0.32 -0.97 16.27
C VAL A 167 -0.73 -0.77 14.80
N TYR A 168 -1.90 -1.31 14.40
CA TYR A 168 -2.44 -1.12 13.05
C TYR A 168 -2.95 0.31 12.83
N ASP A 169 -3.61 0.91 13.82
CA ASP A 169 -4.06 2.30 13.74
C ASP A 169 -2.86 3.26 13.63
N PHE A 170 -1.80 3.00 14.42
CA PHE A 170 -0.54 3.71 14.31
C PHE A 170 0.07 3.57 12.90
N TYR A 171 0.11 2.35 12.35
CA TYR A 171 0.58 2.10 10.99
C TYR A 171 -0.21 2.90 9.96
N ALA A 172 -1.54 2.87 10.03
CA ALA A 172 -2.42 3.52 9.05
C ALA A 172 -2.19 5.04 9.04
N VAL A 173 -2.21 5.66 10.23
CA VAL A 173 -1.97 7.11 10.37
C VAL A 173 -0.57 7.47 9.90
N LYS A 174 0.44 6.73 10.35
CA LYS A 174 1.84 7.05 10.01
C LYS A 174 2.14 6.85 8.52
N ARG A 175 1.58 5.81 7.91
CA ARG A 175 1.69 5.58 6.46
C ARG A 175 1.07 6.75 5.69
N ASP A 176 -0.13 7.19 6.07
CA ASP A 176 -0.82 8.27 5.40
C ASP A 176 -0.12 9.61 5.60
N ASP A 177 0.44 9.88 6.78
CA ASP A 177 1.23 11.09 7.06
C ASP A 177 2.50 11.15 6.21
N ILE A 178 3.22 10.03 6.05
CA ILE A 178 4.46 9.98 5.28
C ILE A 178 4.19 9.98 3.77
N ALA A 179 3.23 9.16 3.33
CA ALA A 179 2.85 9.06 1.92
C ALA A 179 2.13 10.32 1.43
N GLY A 180 1.39 11.00 2.31
CA GLY A 180 0.51 12.11 1.96
C GLY A 180 -0.37 11.76 0.75
N ASN A 181 -0.45 12.68 -0.20
CA ASN A 181 -1.26 12.51 -1.41
C ASN A 181 -0.50 11.85 -2.58
N TRP A 182 0.70 11.31 -2.36
CA TRP A 182 1.53 10.79 -3.48
C TRP A 182 0.91 9.59 -4.18
N PHE A 183 0.33 8.64 -3.43
CA PHE A 183 -0.37 7.50 -4.05
C PHE A 183 -1.60 7.95 -4.83
N ILE A 184 -2.32 8.97 -4.35
CA ILE A 184 -3.45 9.58 -5.07
C ILE A 184 -2.97 10.24 -6.36
N ALA A 185 -1.87 11.00 -6.30
CA ALA A 185 -1.28 11.64 -7.47
C ALA A 185 -0.82 10.60 -8.52
N VAL A 186 -0.24 9.49 -8.09
CA VAL A 186 0.09 8.35 -8.97
C VAL A 186 -1.16 7.77 -9.63
N GLY A 187 -2.25 7.60 -8.87
CA GLY A 187 -3.53 7.14 -9.42
C GLY A 187 -4.07 8.06 -10.51
N ILE A 188 -4.07 9.37 -10.26
CA ILE A 188 -4.50 10.38 -11.23
C ILE A 188 -3.61 10.35 -12.48
N LEU A 189 -2.29 10.31 -12.31
CA LEU A 189 -1.35 10.27 -13.43
C LEU A 189 -1.53 8.99 -14.26
N SER A 190 -1.72 7.84 -13.61
CA SER A 190 -1.95 6.56 -14.27
C SER A 190 -3.25 6.56 -15.07
N LEU A 191 -4.29 7.23 -14.57
CA LEU A 191 -5.54 7.44 -15.29
C LEU A 191 -5.35 8.33 -16.53
N ILE A 192 -4.61 9.44 -16.41
CA ILE A 192 -4.29 10.32 -17.54
C ILE A 192 -3.52 9.55 -18.62
N ILE A 193 -2.52 8.76 -18.24
CA ILE A 193 -1.74 7.93 -19.16
C ILE A 193 -2.65 6.92 -19.87
N SER A 194 -3.50 6.21 -19.12
CA SER A 194 -4.44 5.23 -19.67
C SER A 194 -5.39 5.87 -20.70
N ILE A 195 -6.00 7.01 -20.37
CA ILE A 195 -6.87 7.76 -21.30
C ILE A 195 -6.09 8.20 -22.55
N THR A 196 -4.86 8.67 -22.38
CA THR A 196 -4.00 9.11 -23.49
C THR A 196 -3.66 7.94 -24.42
N VAL A 197 -3.35 6.76 -23.88
CA VAL A 197 -3.10 5.54 -24.66
C VAL A 197 -4.35 5.14 -25.45
N LEU A 198 -5.54 5.19 -24.84
CA LEU A 198 -6.79 4.89 -25.53
C LEU A 198 -7.12 5.92 -26.63
N TYR A 199 -6.80 7.19 -26.39
CA TYR A 199 -6.95 8.23 -27.41
C TYR A 199 -6.03 7.98 -28.62
N ILE A 200 -4.77 7.63 -28.37
CA ILE A 200 -3.82 7.26 -29.44
C ILE A 200 -4.31 6.01 -30.19
N LEU A 201 -4.78 4.99 -29.49
CA LEU A 201 -5.35 3.78 -30.10
C LEU A 201 -6.52 4.12 -31.03
N LYS A 202 -7.42 5.00 -30.58
CA LYS A 202 -8.55 5.48 -31.38
C LYS A 202 -8.07 6.13 -32.69
N LEU A 203 -7.06 7.01 -32.60
CA LEU A 203 -6.47 7.66 -33.78
C LEU A 203 -5.85 6.65 -34.76
N ILE A 204 -5.10 5.66 -34.26
CA ILE A 204 -4.49 4.59 -35.06
C ILE A 204 -5.57 3.79 -35.81
N MET A 205 -6.69 3.50 -35.15
CA MET A 205 -7.81 2.77 -35.76
C MET A 205 -8.64 3.65 -36.72
N ALA A 206 -8.35 4.95 -36.80
CA ALA A 206 -9.04 5.96 -37.61
C ALA A 206 -10.56 5.96 -37.38
N ILE A 207 -10.96 5.93 -36.11
CA ILE A 207 -12.34 5.99 -35.60
C ILE A 207 -12.60 7.36 -34.98
#